data_AF-A0A821U456-F1
#
_entry.id   AF-A0A821U456-F1
#
_cell.length_a   1.000
_cell.length_b   1.000
_cell.length_c   1.000
_cell.angle_alpha   90.00
_cell.angle_beta   90.00
_cell.angle_gamma   90.00
#
_symmetry.space_group_name_H-M   'P 1'
#
loop_
_entity.id
_entity.type
_entity.pdbx_description
1 polymer ?
#
loop_
_entity_poly.entity_id
_entity_poly.type
_entity_poly.pdbx_seq_one_letter_code
_entity_poly.pdbx_strand_id
1 'polypeptide(L)'
;PPIIKMAEAKPLLERSFFQRLSENLNINSIMLDTQYRMHPSLIDFPSKVFYDGSLKTGIKPEQRPIPQEIKFINKQIPLMFVDVDQSYETIHGSSIYNRQQVELICQTIQTLLPRRQPNLSP
;
A
#
# COMPACT_ATOMS: atom_id res chain seq x y z
N PRO A 1 9.11 -2.37 -10.93
CA PRO A 1 10.20 -1.74 -11.72
C PRO A 1 11.55 -2.15 -11.12
N PRO A 2 12.61 -2.29 -11.92
CA PRO A 2 13.94 -2.65 -11.42
C PRO A 2 14.55 -1.51 -10.58
N ILE A 3 15.29 -1.86 -9.53
CA ILE A 3 16.11 -0.91 -8.75
C ILE A 3 17.52 -0.92 -9.34
N ILE A 4 17.97 0.22 -9.87
CA ILE A 4 19.27 0.35 -10.54
C ILE A 4 20.12 1.35 -9.77
N LYS A 5 21.24 0.86 -9.21
CA LYS A 5 22.14 1.68 -8.39
C LYS A 5 23.16 2.45 -9.22
N MET A 6 23.55 1.94 -10.39
CA MET A 6 24.52 2.57 -11.28
C MET A 6 23.80 3.49 -12.26
N ALA A 7 24.09 4.79 -12.19
CA ALA A 7 23.42 5.80 -12.99
C ALA A 7 23.65 5.58 -14.50
N GLU A 8 24.86 5.18 -14.92
CA GLU A 8 25.17 4.94 -16.34
C GLU A 8 24.41 3.73 -16.91
N ALA A 9 24.09 2.75 -16.07
CA ALA A 9 23.36 1.55 -16.49
C ALA A 9 21.84 1.73 -16.53
N LYS A 10 21.31 2.82 -15.96
CA LYS A 10 19.88 3.10 -15.89
C LYS A 10 19.17 3.08 -17.25
N PRO A 11 19.61 3.80 -18.30
CA PRO A 11 18.93 3.79 -19.60
C PRO A 11 18.87 2.40 -20.24
N LEU A 12 19.83 1.52 -19.91
CA LEU A 12 19.88 0.16 -20.44
C LEU A 12 18.98 -0.81 -19.67
N LEU A 13 18.89 -0.64 -18.34
CA LEU A 13 18.30 -1.64 -17.45
C LEU A 13 16.92 -1.26 -16.88
N GLU A 14 16.46 -0.02 -17.04
CA GLU A 14 15.20 0.46 -16.43
C GLU A 14 13.95 -0.19 -17.01
N ARG A 15 14.00 -0.60 -18.27
CA ARG A 15 12.92 -1.34 -18.93
C ARG A 15 13.01 -2.81 -18.54
N SER A 16 11.92 -3.35 -18.03
CA SER A 16 11.79 -4.78 -17.79
C SER A 16 11.69 -5.56 -19.10
N PHE A 17 11.94 -6.88 -19.05
CA PHE A 17 11.71 -7.75 -20.21
C PHE A 17 10.25 -7.70 -20.68
N PHE A 18 9.29 -7.66 -19.75
CA PHE A 18 7.87 -7.54 -20.06
C PHE A 18 7.54 -6.26 -20.84
N GLN A 19 8.05 -5.10 -20.41
CA GLN A 19 7.86 -3.83 -21.12
C GLN A 19 8.47 -3.89 -22.54
N ARG A 20 9.67 -4.47 -22.69
CA ARG A 20 10.28 -4.67 -24.01
C ARG A 20 9.42 -5.54 -24.93
N LEU A 21 8.85 -6.64 -24.42
CA LEU A 21 7.97 -7.51 -25.20
C LEU A 21 6.68 -6.80 -25.61
N SER A 22 6.02 -6.12 -24.66
CA SER A 22 4.76 -5.42 -24.90
C SER A 22 4.93 -4.28 -25.91
N GLU A 23 5.97 -3.45 -25.73
CA GLU A 23 6.17 -2.23 -26.52
C GLU A 23 6.85 -2.49 -27.88
N ASN A 24 7.81 -3.43 -27.96
CA ASN A 24 8.61 -3.62 -29.19
C ASN A 24 8.14 -4.80 -30.06
N LEU A 25 7.48 -5.81 -29.48
CA LEU A 25 7.00 -6.98 -30.21
C LEU A 25 5.47 -7.01 -30.39
N ASN A 26 4.79 -5.94 -29.96
CA ASN A 26 3.33 -5.78 -30.04
C ASN A 26 2.57 -6.98 -29.42
N ILE A 27 3.15 -7.59 -28.40
CA ILE A 27 2.53 -8.71 -27.68
C ILE A 27 1.53 -8.10 -26.70
N ASN A 28 0.24 -8.20 -27.03
CA ASN A 28 -0.83 -7.73 -26.17
C ASN A 28 -0.82 -8.49 -24.83
N SER A 29 -0.66 -7.75 -23.74
CA SER A 29 -0.84 -8.31 -22.40
C SER A 29 -2.33 -8.38 -22.06
N ILE A 30 -2.75 -9.49 -21.46
CA ILE A 30 -4.09 -9.62 -20.89
C ILE A 30 -4.07 -9.04 -19.46
N MET A 31 -4.89 -8.04 -19.21
CA MET A 31 -5.06 -7.45 -17.89
C MET A 31 -6.07 -8.27 -17.08
N LEU A 32 -5.68 -8.70 -15.88
CA LEU A 32 -6.60 -9.29 -14.92
C LEU A 32 -7.32 -8.15 -14.20
N ASP A 33 -8.59 -7.98 -14.53
CA ASP A 33 -9.36 -6.78 -14.18
C ASP A 33 -10.08 -6.86 -12.83
N THR A 34 -9.98 -7.98 -12.11
CA THR A 34 -10.76 -8.20 -10.89
C THR A 34 -9.82 -8.42 -9.69
N GLN A 35 -9.89 -7.53 -8.70
CA GLN A 35 -9.14 -7.62 -7.45
C GLN A 35 -9.97 -8.29 -6.34
N TYR A 36 -9.30 -9.09 -5.50
CA TYR A 36 -9.91 -9.79 -4.37
C TYR A 36 -9.22 -9.48 -3.03
N ARG A 37 -8.24 -8.56 -2.99
CA ARG A 37 -7.42 -8.31 -1.79
C ARG A 37 -8.00 -7.24 -0.87
N MET A 38 -8.46 -6.10 -1.40
CA MET A 38 -8.75 -4.89 -0.63
C MET A 38 -10.26 -4.59 -0.55
N HIS A 39 -10.68 -3.90 0.53
CA HIS A 39 -12.06 -3.48 0.71
C HIS A 39 -12.57 -2.68 -0.50
N PRO A 40 -13.80 -2.91 -0.99
CA PRO A 40 -14.34 -2.25 -2.19
C PRO A 40 -14.20 -0.72 -2.21
N SER A 41 -14.34 -0.05 -1.06
CA SER A 41 -14.20 1.42 -1.01
C SER A 41 -12.80 1.94 -1.33
N LEU A 42 -11.78 1.10 -1.24
CA LEU A 42 -10.39 1.49 -1.49
C LEU A 42 -10.02 1.40 -2.98
N ILE A 43 -10.85 0.77 -3.83
CA ILE A 43 -10.51 0.50 -5.23
C ILE A 43 -10.59 1.73 -6.12
N ASP A 44 -11.41 2.72 -5.76
CA ASP A 44 -11.76 3.84 -6.64
C ASP A 44 -10.52 4.64 -7.06
N PHE A 45 -9.66 4.99 -6.10
CA PHE A 45 -8.45 5.75 -6.38
C PHE A 45 -7.42 4.96 -7.22
N PRO A 46 -6.97 3.74 -6.82
CA PRO A 46 -5.99 3.01 -7.61
C PRO A 46 -6.51 2.63 -9.01
N SER A 47 -7.80 2.27 -9.13
CA SER A 47 -8.42 1.94 -10.42
C SER A 47 -8.35 3.11 -11.38
N LYS A 48 -8.77 4.32 -10.95
CA LYS A 48 -8.75 5.52 -11.78
C LYS A 48 -7.34 5.99 -12.13
N VAL A 49 -6.39 5.94 -11.18
CA VAL A 49 -5.05 6.52 -11.36
C VAL A 49 -4.11 5.62 -12.16
N PHE A 50 -4.22 4.30 -12.00
CA PHE A 50 -3.23 3.36 -12.56
C PHE A 50 -3.81 2.39 -13.60
N TYR A 51 -5.13 2.29 -13.71
CA TYR A 51 -5.81 1.28 -14.54
C TYR A 51 -6.96 1.86 -15.37
N ASP A 52 -7.02 3.17 -15.59
CA ASP A 52 -8.06 3.85 -16.39
C ASP A 52 -9.50 3.50 -15.96
N GLY A 53 -9.71 3.20 -14.67
CA GLY A 53 -11.02 2.80 -14.14
C GLY A 53 -11.42 1.35 -14.42
N SER A 54 -10.58 0.56 -15.08
CA SER A 54 -10.90 -0.82 -15.51
C SER A 54 -10.87 -1.85 -14.37
N LEU A 55 -10.20 -1.55 -13.25
CA LEU A 55 -10.07 -2.49 -12.13
C LEU A 55 -11.37 -2.57 -11.31
N LYS A 56 -11.92 -3.77 -11.21
CA LYS A 56 -13.17 -4.16 -10.54
C LYS A 56 -12.88 -4.90 -9.23
N THR A 57 -13.87 -4.94 -8.34
CA THR A 57 -13.80 -5.74 -7.10
C THR A 57 -14.63 -7.01 -7.24
N GLY A 58 -14.02 -8.15 -6.91
CA GLY A 58 -14.68 -9.46 -6.88
C GLY A 58 -15.15 -9.87 -5.48
N ILE A 59 -15.07 -8.97 -4.50
CA ILE A 59 -15.41 -9.23 -3.10
C ILE A 59 -16.42 -8.21 -2.59
N LYS A 60 -17.23 -8.62 -1.62
CA LYS A 60 -18.16 -7.73 -0.92
C LYS A 60 -17.48 -7.07 0.30
N PRO A 61 -17.97 -5.90 0.76
CA PRO A 61 -17.45 -5.21 1.95
C PRO A 61 -17.30 -6.11 3.18
N GLU A 62 -18.24 -7.03 3.38
CA GLU A 62 -18.28 -7.91 4.56
C GLU A 62 -17.12 -8.90 4.60
N GLN A 63 -16.50 -9.19 3.45
CA GLN A 63 -15.33 -10.06 3.36
C GLN A 63 -14.03 -9.33 3.75
N ARG A 64 -14.07 -8.01 3.92
CA ARG A 64 -12.97 -7.16 4.37
C ARG A 64 -13.46 -6.21 5.47
N PRO A 65 -13.87 -6.73 6.64
CA PRO A 65 -14.46 -5.92 7.69
C PRO A 65 -13.48 -4.82 8.12
N ILE A 66 -14.04 -3.64 8.40
CA ILE A 66 -13.28 -2.49 8.88
C ILE A 66 -12.90 -2.74 10.35
N PRO A 67 -11.62 -2.59 10.73
CA PRO A 67 -11.19 -2.74 12.12
C PRO A 67 -11.96 -1.81 13.05
N GLN A 68 -12.50 -2.35 14.14
CA GLN A 68 -13.31 -1.58 15.10
C GLN A 68 -12.44 -0.81 16.10
N GLU A 69 -11.20 -1.27 16.28
CA GLU A 69 -10.21 -0.70 17.18
C GLU A 69 -9.76 0.69 16.72
N ILE A 70 -9.82 0.95 15.41
CA ILE A 70 -9.45 2.23 14.81
C ILE A 70 -10.70 3.08 14.56
N LYS A 71 -10.68 4.30 15.13
CA LYS A 71 -11.71 5.30 14.88
C LYS A 71 -11.43 6.06 13.59
N PHE A 72 -11.80 5.46 12.46
CA PHE A 72 -11.72 6.14 11.16
C PHE A 72 -12.65 7.37 11.11
N ILE A 73 -12.19 8.46 10.49
CA ILE A 73 -13.01 9.67 10.23
C ILE A 73 -14.24 9.30 9.40
N ASN A 74 -14.04 8.52 8.33
CA ASN A 74 -15.12 7.93 7.55
C ASN A 74 -15.28 6.45 7.91
N LYS A 75 -16.38 6.10 8.58
CA LYS A 75 -16.66 4.72 9.03
C LYS A 75 -16.90 3.70 7.90
N GLN A 76 -17.04 4.16 6.65
CA GLN A 76 -17.24 3.30 5.48
C GLN A 76 -15.94 3.04 4.70
N ILE A 77 -14.85 3.75 5.04
CA ILE A 77 -13.59 3.69 4.31
C ILE A 77 -12.46 3.36 5.31
N PRO A 78 -11.83 2.17 5.23
CA PRO A 78 -10.71 1.80 6.09
C PRO A 78 -9.39 2.44 5.60
N LEU A 79 -9.39 3.77 5.43
CA LEU A 79 -8.23 4.57 5.05
C LEU A 79 -8.32 5.94 5.73
N MET A 80 -7.21 6.36 6.32
CA MET A 80 -7.07 7.68 6.93
C MET A 80 -5.63 8.13 6.75
N PHE A 81 -5.45 9.35 6.26
CA PHE A 81 -4.17 10.04 6.28
C PHE A 81 -4.10 10.83 7.58
N VAL A 82 -3.06 10.57 8.38
CA VAL A 82 -2.85 11.25 9.66
C VAL A 82 -1.66 12.17 9.49
N ASP A 83 -1.91 13.47 9.65
CA ASP A 83 -0.84 14.44 9.72
C ASP A 83 -0.17 14.37 11.10
N VAL A 84 1.16 14.40 11.14
CA VAL A 84 1.94 14.37 12.38
C VAL A 84 2.61 15.73 12.53
N ASP A 85 1.90 16.59 13.26
CA ASP A 85 2.31 17.97 13.51
C ASP A 85 3.75 18.03 14.03
N GLN A 86 4.50 19.02 13.54
CA GLN A 86 5.87 19.32 13.98
C GLN A 86 6.86 18.14 13.88
N SER A 87 6.58 17.16 13.01
CA SER A 87 7.51 16.06 12.74
C SER A 87 8.65 16.49 11.81
N TYR A 88 9.81 15.86 11.93
CA TYR A 88 10.97 16.14 11.08
C TYR A 88 11.76 14.86 10.78
N GLU A 89 12.41 14.84 9.63
CA GLU A 89 13.25 13.72 9.19
C GLU A 89 14.66 13.86 9.75
N THR A 90 15.26 12.74 10.13
CA THR A 90 16.65 12.63 10.60
C THR A 90 17.41 11.66 9.70
N ILE A 91 18.59 12.07 9.24
CA ILE A 91 19.47 11.24 8.40
C ILE A 91 20.22 10.24 9.29
N HIS A 92 20.23 8.97 8.90
CA HIS A 92 21.01 7.90 9.52
C HIS A 92 21.71 7.07 8.45
N GLY A 93 23.02 7.29 8.29
CA GLY A 93 23.80 6.70 7.21
C GLY A 93 23.28 7.19 5.85
N SER A 94 22.83 6.26 5.00
CA SER A 94 22.26 6.53 3.68
C SER A 94 20.72 6.52 3.66
N SER A 95 20.07 6.49 4.83
CA SER A 95 18.60 6.47 4.97
C SER A 95 18.13 7.62 5.84
N ILE A 96 16.82 7.82 5.88
CA ILE A 96 16.13 8.78 6.75
C ILE A 96 15.14 8.04 7.66
N TYR A 97 14.83 8.65 8.81
CA TYR A 97 13.74 8.22 9.68
C TYR A 97 13.05 9.43 10.31
N ASN A 98 11.80 9.27 10.74
CA ASN A 98 11.04 10.29 11.45
C ASN A 98 10.54 9.69 12.77
N ARG A 99 11.02 10.22 13.89
CA ARG A 99 10.76 9.63 15.22
C ARG A 99 9.30 9.81 15.64
N GLN A 100 8.72 10.96 15.37
CA GLN A 100 7.34 11.29 15.73
C GLN A 100 6.34 10.40 14.98
N GLN A 101 6.60 10.14 13.70
CA GLN A 101 5.79 9.19 12.93
C GLN A 101 5.92 7.77 13.48
N VAL A 102 7.12 7.33 13.88
CA VAL A 102 7.33 6.01 14.51
C VAL A 102 6.53 5.86 15.79
N GLU A 103 6.49 6.89 16.63
CA GLU A 103 5.72 6.88 17.88
C GLU A 103 4.21 6.68 17.62
N LEU A 104 3.64 7.41 16.65
CA LEU A 104 2.25 7.22 16.23
C LEU A 104 1.99 5.83 15.63
N ILE A 105 2.91 5.32 14.80
CA ILE A 105 2.81 3.98 14.21
C ILE A 105 2.77 2.92 15.32
N CYS A 106 3.66 3.02 16.31
CA CYS A 106 3.69 2.11 17.45
C CYS A 106 2.37 2.12 18.24
N GLN A 107 1.80 3.31 18.52
CA GLN A 107 0.50 3.44 19.19
C GLN A 107 -0.64 2.83 18.36
N THR A 108 -0.62 3.04 17.04
CA THR A 108 -1.61 2.49 16.11
C THR A 108 -1.54 0.96 16.10
N ILE A 109 -0.33 0.39 16.04
CA ILE A 109 -0.12 -1.07 16.10
C ILE A 109 -0.60 -1.62 17.45
N GLN A 110 -0.27 -0.98 18.57
CA GLN A 110 -0.75 -1.40 19.89
C GLN A 110 -2.28 -1.41 20.00
N THR A 111 -2.94 -0.48 19.31
CA THR A 111 -4.40 -0.40 19.24
C THR A 111 -5.00 -1.54 18.41
N LEU A 112 -4.34 -1.92 17.31
CA LEU A 112 -4.77 -3.00 16.42
C LEU A 112 -4.47 -4.40 16.96
N LEU A 113 -3.43 -4.54 17.78
CA LEU A 113 -3.11 -5.82 18.39
C LEU A 113 -4.21 -6.18 19.40
N PRO A 114 -4.73 -7.43 19.39
CA PRO A 114 -5.63 -7.86 20.42
C PRO A 114 -4.94 -7.69 21.78
N ARG A 115 -5.62 -7.07 22.75
CA ARG A 115 -5.18 -7.12 24.15
C ARG A 115 -4.92 -8.59 24.45
N ARG A 116 -3.66 -8.94 24.78
CA ARG A 116 -3.27 -10.29 25.18
C ARG A 116 -4.38 -10.85 26.06
N GLN A 117 -5.11 -11.87 25.60
CA GLN A 117 -5.97 -12.61 26.50
C GLN A 117 -5.01 -13.24 27.53
N PRO A 118 -5.16 -12.96 28.84
CA PRO A 118 -4.27 -13.52 29.86
C PRO A 118 -4.38 -15.05 30.00
N ASN A 119 -5.16 -15.74 29.15
CA ASN A 119 -5.55 -17.14 29.30
C ASN A 119 -5.14 -18.02 28.11
N LEU A 120 -3.91 -17.86 27.60
CA LEU A 120 -3.23 -18.99 26.98
C LEU A 120 -2.24 -19.51 28.03
N SER A 121 -2.70 -20.51 28.79
CA SER A 121 -1.87 -21.32 29.69
C SER A 121 -0.76 -22.04 28.91
N PRO A 122 0.32 -22.43 29.60
CA PRO A 122 1.72 -22.24 29.21
C PRO A 122 2.19 -22.93 27.93
#